data_AF-A0A7V4PQC8-F1
#
_entry.id   AF-A0A7V4PQC8-F1
#
_cell.length_a   1.000
_cell.length_b   1.000
_cell.length_c   1.000
_cell.angle_alpha   90.00
_cell.angle_beta   90.00
_cell.angle_gamma   90.00
#
_symmetry.space_group_name_H-M   'P 1'
#
loop_
_entity.id
_entity.type
_entity.pdbx_description
1 polymer ?
#
loop_
_entity_poly.entity_id
_entity_poly.type
_entity_poly.pdbx_seq_one_letter_code
_entity_poly.pdbx_strand_id
1 'polypeptide(L)'
;MDRNTQLYPLYAQELSEPEPQGISEVERLMNEFESHEGQESDFTRRYKEISEKTKNPLIRFLLRLIVSDEEKHFAVTHAMASTLRGDLTWTKPEDALSGLYDPPENREELLRLTEDFLAVEKSGIEEYKRLIKASKGYYQGLFALLIRTMVHDSEKHLEILEFLRQRLKEA
;
A
#
# COMPACT_ATOMS: atom_id res chain seq x y z
N MET A 1 45.72 3.30 62.49
CA MET A 1 45.32 2.98 61.11
C MET A 1 44.23 1.95 61.21
N ASP A 2 42.98 2.34 61.01
CA ASP A 2 42.04 1.63 60.14
C ASP A 2 40.79 2.46 59.99
N ARG A 3 40.45 2.72 58.72
CA ARG A 3 39.31 3.49 58.27
C ARG A 3 38.14 2.51 58.16
N ASN A 4 36.98 2.84 58.71
CA ASN A 4 35.74 2.57 57.98
C ASN A 4 34.59 3.44 58.49
N THR A 5 34.37 4.52 57.77
CA THR A 5 33.17 5.37 57.82
C THR A 5 32.02 4.56 57.23
N GLN A 6 31.04 4.18 58.06
CA GLN A 6 29.76 3.68 57.55
C GLN A 6 29.01 4.85 56.90
N LEU A 7 29.02 4.83 55.56
CA LEU A 7 28.24 5.72 54.71
C LEU A 7 26.75 5.34 54.84
N TYR A 8 25.93 6.31 55.20
CA TYR A 8 24.48 6.24 55.01
C TYR A 8 24.16 6.10 53.51
N PRO A 9 23.29 5.17 53.08
CA PRO A 9 22.66 5.29 51.77
C PRO A 9 21.58 6.38 51.88
N LEU A 10 21.84 7.54 51.29
CA LEU A 10 20.81 8.50 50.92
C LEU A 10 19.82 7.79 50.00
N TYR A 11 18.53 7.92 50.32
CA TYR A 11 17.43 7.64 49.42
C TYR A 11 17.55 8.53 48.17
N ALA A 12 18.29 8.07 47.17
CA ALA A 12 18.02 8.43 45.80
C ALA A 12 16.97 7.42 45.31
N GLN A 13 15.69 7.76 45.49
CA GLN A 13 14.67 7.24 44.58
C GLN A 13 15.12 7.66 43.18
N GLU A 14 15.66 6.71 42.42
CA GLU A 14 15.64 6.79 40.97
C GLU A 14 14.16 6.94 40.60
N LEU A 15 13.76 8.19 40.40
CA LEU A 15 12.62 8.50 39.56
C LEU A 15 12.99 7.93 38.20
N SER A 16 12.58 6.69 37.94
CA SER A 16 12.48 6.18 36.58
C SER A 16 11.67 7.23 35.84
N GLU A 17 12.31 7.92 34.91
CA GLU A 17 11.61 8.77 33.95
C GLU A 17 10.46 7.94 33.39
N PRO A 18 9.21 8.46 33.37
CA PRO A 18 8.12 7.71 32.78
C PRO A 18 8.53 7.39 31.34
N GLU A 19 8.49 6.11 30.97
CA GLU A 19 8.60 5.74 29.55
C GLU A 19 7.65 6.64 28.77
N PRO A 20 8.08 7.18 27.60
CA PRO A 20 7.25 8.06 26.82
C PRO A 20 5.93 7.35 26.56
N GLN A 21 4.86 7.84 27.20
CA GLN A 21 3.55 7.23 27.14
C GLN A 21 3.07 7.25 25.68
N GLY A 22 3.23 6.11 25.03
CA GLY A 22 2.09 5.34 24.54
C GLY A 22 1.31 5.95 23.40
N ILE A 23 1.96 6.13 22.25
CA ILE A 23 1.21 6.10 20.98
C ILE A 23 0.76 4.64 20.80
N SER A 24 -0.55 4.42 20.68
CA SER A 24 -1.10 3.08 20.43
C SER A 24 -0.56 2.51 19.10
N GLU A 25 -0.53 1.19 18.94
CA GLU A 25 -0.07 0.58 17.68
C GLU A 25 -0.87 1.07 16.46
N VAL A 26 -2.15 1.38 16.66
CA VAL A 26 -3.05 1.95 15.65
C VAL A 26 -2.65 3.37 15.28
N GLU A 27 -2.38 4.23 16.26
CA GLU A 27 -1.89 5.59 16.00
C GLU A 27 -0.50 5.59 15.37
N ARG A 28 0.38 4.64 15.73
CA ARG A 28 1.69 4.49 15.08
C ARG A 28 1.53 4.16 13.61
N LEU A 29 0.70 3.17 13.29
CA LEU A 29 0.44 2.75 11.91
C LEU A 29 -0.24 3.86 11.08
N MET A 30 -1.20 4.58 11.68
CA MET A 30 -1.83 5.73 11.04
C MET A 30 -0.80 6.82 10.70
N ASN A 31 0.09 7.17 11.65
CA ASN A 31 1.15 8.14 11.43
C ASN A 31 2.14 7.68 10.35
N GLU A 32 2.43 6.39 10.26
CA GLU A 32 3.27 5.83 9.20
C GLU A 32 2.63 6.01 7.81
N PHE A 33 1.32 5.76 7.66
CA PHE A 33 0.60 6.01 6.40
C PHE A 33 0.55 7.50 6.04
N GLU A 34 0.21 8.38 6.99
CA GLU A 34 0.17 9.83 6.75
C GLU A 34 1.55 10.39 6.38
N SER A 35 2.62 9.89 7.02
CA SER A 35 3.99 10.29 6.68
C SER A 35 4.40 9.80 5.29
N HIS A 36 3.92 8.63 4.88
CA HIS A 36 4.19 8.09 3.55
C HIS A 36 3.50 8.93 2.47
N GLU A 37 2.22 9.27 2.65
CA GLU A 37 1.45 10.15 1.77
C GLU A 37 2.16 11.49 1.52
N GLY A 38 2.69 12.10 2.58
CA GLY A 38 3.45 13.35 2.49
C GLY A 38 4.66 13.24 1.57
N GLN A 39 5.44 12.15 1.69
CA GLN A 39 6.64 11.91 0.88
C GLN A 39 6.31 11.57 -0.58
N GLU A 40 5.27 10.76 -0.82
CA GLU A 40 4.80 10.39 -2.17
C GLU A 40 4.31 11.60 -2.97
N SER A 41 3.68 12.56 -2.31
CA SER A 41 3.15 13.78 -2.94
C SER A 41 4.25 14.63 -3.61
N ASP A 42 5.44 14.69 -3.00
CA ASP A 42 6.58 15.46 -3.49
C ASP A 42 7.22 14.82 -4.73
N PHE A 43 7.32 13.49 -4.77
CA PHE A 43 7.83 12.77 -5.95
C PHE A 43 6.85 12.82 -7.12
N THR A 44 5.55 12.63 -6.85
CA THR A 44 4.49 12.72 -7.85
C THR A 44 4.48 14.09 -8.53
N ARG A 45 4.62 15.18 -7.76
CA ARG A 45 4.73 16.54 -8.30
C ARG A 45 5.92 16.68 -9.26
N ARG A 46 7.09 16.16 -8.89
CA ARG A 46 8.29 16.21 -9.74
C ARG A 46 8.12 15.42 -11.04
N TYR A 47 7.51 14.24 -10.99
CA TYR A 47 7.21 13.47 -12.21
C TYR A 47 6.26 14.22 -13.14
N LYS A 48 5.19 14.83 -12.60
CA LYS A 48 4.25 15.67 -13.36
C LYS A 48 4.97 16.82 -14.05
N GLU A 49 5.76 17.61 -13.32
CA GLU A 49 6.50 18.75 -13.87
C GLU A 49 7.44 18.35 -15.01
N ILE A 50 8.19 17.25 -14.86
CA ILE A 50 9.11 16.79 -15.90
C ILE A 50 8.32 16.32 -17.13
N SER A 51 7.18 15.65 -16.93
CA SER A 51 6.32 15.18 -18.02
C SER A 51 5.74 16.32 -18.86
N GLU A 52 5.48 17.47 -18.25
CA GLU A 52 4.98 18.68 -18.93
C GLU A 52 6.09 19.42 -19.68
N LYS A 53 7.29 19.50 -19.08
CA LYS A 53 8.45 20.20 -19.66
C LYS A 53 9.10 19.44 -20.81
N THR A 54 9.05 18.11 -20.82
CA THR A 54 9.70 17.31 -21.85
C THR A 54 9.00 17.44 -23.21
N LYS A 55 9.78 17.60 -24.28
CA LYS A 55 9.30 17.57 -25.67
C LYS A 55 9.27 16.16 -26.25
N ASN A 56 9.90 15.19 -25.60
CA ASN A 56 9.95 13.81 -26.07
C ASN A 56 8.66 13.07 -25.68
N PRO A 57 7.84 12.62 -26.65
CA PRO A 57 6.55 11.99 -26.37
C PRO A 57 6.67 10.65 -25.65
N LEU A 58 7.74 9.87 -25.90
CA LEU A 58 7.98 8.61 -25.21
C LEU A 58 8.30 8.85 -23.73
N ILE A 59 9.18 9.80 -23.42
CA ILE A 59 9.51 10.14 -22.03
C ILE A 59 8.25 10.65 -21.32
N ARG A 60 7.46 11.52 -21.97
CA ARG A 60 6.19 12.00 -21.43
C ARG A 60 5.24 10.85 -21.12
N PHE A 61 5.10 9.89 -22.03
CA PHE A 61 4.26 8.72 -21.84
C PHE A 61 4.69 7.89 -20.63
N LEU A 62 5.97 7.56 -20.52
CA LEU A 62 6.51 6.76 -19.40
C LEU A 62 6.33 7.46 -18.05
N LEU A 63 6.58 8.77 -17.98
CA LEU A 63 6.38 9.53 -16.75
C LEU A 63 4.90 9.59 -16.33
N ARG A 64 3.99 9.67 -17.30
CA ARG A 64 2.55 9.65 -17.02
C ARG A 64 2.04 8.30 -16.53
N LEU A 65 2.65 7.20 -16.98
CA LEU A 65 2.36 5.87 -16.41
C LEU A 65 2.70 5.83 -14.92
N ILE A 66 3.90 6.27 -14.55
CA ILE A 66 4.33 6.33 -13.14
C ILE A 66 3.36 7.20 -12.33
N VAL A 67 3.07 8.42 -12.79
CA VAL A 67 2.13 9.33 -12.10
C VAL A 67 0.76 8.68 -11.89
N SER A 68 0.23 7.96 -12.88
CA SER A 68 -1.06 7.28 -12.75
C SER A 68 -1.04 6.18 -11.70
N ASP A 69 0.09 5.54 -11.47
CA ASP A 69 0.20 4.49 -10.46
C ASP A 69 0.37 5.08 -9.06
N GLU A 70 1.17 6.15 -8.92
CA GLU A 70 1.28 6.86 -7.63
C GLU A 70 -0.06 7.47 -7.18
N GLU A 71 -0.89 7.97 -8.09
CA GLU A 71 -2.22 8.47 -7.76
C GLU A 71 -3.14 7.36 -7.23
N LYS A 72 -3.01 6.12 -7.74
CA LYS A 72 -3.75 4.97 -7.21
C LYS A 72 -3.21 4.54 -5.85
N HIS A 73 -1.89 4.50 -5.68
CA HIS A 73 -1.27 4.17 -4.40
C HIS A 73 -1.70 5.14 -3.30
N PHE A 74 -1.67 6.44 -3.60
CA PHE A 74 -2.15 7.48 -2.70
C PHE A 74 -3.62 7.27 -2.30
N ALA A 75 -4.50 6.95 -3.25
CA ALA A 75 -5.91 6.68 -2.92
C ALA A 75 -6.07 5.47 -1.98
N VAL A 76 -5.27 4.42 -2.17
CA VAL A 76 -5.29 3.23 -1.31
C VAL A 76 -4.77 3.55 0.10
N THR A 77 -3.61 4.20 0.22
CA THR A 77 -3.02 4.55 1.52
C THR A 77 -3.91 5.54 2.28
N HIS A 78 -4.50 6.50 1.56
CA HIS A 78 -5.46 7.44 2.13
C HIS A 78 -6.71 6.75 2.69
N ALA A 79 -7.28 5.80 1.95
CA ALA A 79 -8.43 5.04 2.44
C ALA A 79 -8.07 4.23 3.69
N MET A 80 -6.87 3.65 3.75
CA MET A 80 -6.37 2.93 4.93
C MET A 80 -6.20 3.86 6.14
N ALA A 81 -5.55 5.01 5.98
CA ALA A 81 -5.37 6.00 7.04
C ALA A 81 -6.72 6.54 7.53
N SER A 82 -7.64 6.86 6.61
CA SER A 82 -8.99 7.33 6.93
C SER A 82 -9.82 6.29 7.68
N THR A 83 -9.64 5.00 7.37
CA THR A 83 -10.27 3.90 8.12
C THR A 83 -9.79 3.87 9.57
N LEU A 84 -8.47 3.86 9.79
CA LEU A 84 -7.89 3.85 11.14
C LEU A 84 -8.27 5.10 11.95
N ARG A 85 -8.30 6.27 11.31
CA ARG A 85 -8.74 7.52 11.94
C ARG A 85 -10.21 7.45 12.35
N GLY A 86 -11.07 6.88 11.50
CA GLY A 86 -12.48 6.64 11.82
C GLY A 86 -12.64 5.77 13.07
N ASP A 87 -11.90 4.65 13.12
CA ASP A 87 -11.90 3.74 14.27
C ASP A 87 -11.41 4.41 15.56
N LEU A 88 -10.33 5.22 15.51
CA LEU A 88 -9.82 5.96 16.66
C LEU A 88 -10.77 7.05 17.16
N THR A 89 -11.48 7.72 16.24
CA THR A 89 -12.35 8.86 16.56
C THR A 89 -13.82 8.46 16.73
N TRP A 90 -14.15 7.18 16.58
CA TRP A 90 -15.53 6.68 16.56
C TRP A 90 -16.40 7.35 15.48
N THR A 91 -15.79 7.70 14.34
CA THR A 91 -16.46 8.29 13.18
C THR A 91 -16.41 7.35 11.97
N LYS A 92 -17.22 7.62 10.95
CA LYS A 92 -17.17 6.91 9.66
C LYS A 92 -16.92 7.90 8.52
N PRO A 93 -15.65 8.23 8.24
CA PRO A 93 -15.29 9.07 7.10
C PRO A 93 -15.82 8.48 5.79
N GLU A 94 -16.15 9.33 4.81
CA GLU A 94 -16.66 8.89 3.50
C GLU A 94 -15.66 8.02 2.74
N ASP A 95 -14.37 8.34 2.86
CA ASP A 95 -13.27 7.63 2.18
C ASP A 95 -12.74 6.41 2.96
N ALA A 96 -13.39 6.03 4.08
CA ALA A 96 -12.98 4.85 4.84
C ALA A 96 -13.40 3.54 4.15
N LEU A 97 -12.56 2.51 4.28
CA LEU A 97 -12.84 1.14 3.86
C LEU A 97 -13.89 0.52 4.79
N SER A 98 -15.15 0.86 4.55
CA SER A 98 -16.30 0.35 5.29
C SER A 98 -16.81 -0.98 4.72
N GLY A 99 -17.63 -1.70 5.51
CA GLY A 99 -18.31 -2.91 5.05
C GLY A 99 -17.49 -4.20 5.09
N LEU A 100 -16.29 -4.19 5.68
CA LEU A 100 -15.45 -5.39 5.79
C LEU A 100 -16.15 -6.57 6.50
N TYR A 101 -17.10 -6.27 7.40
CA TYR A 101 -17.86 -7.26 8.18
C TYR A 101 -19.31 -7.41 7.71
N ASP A 102 -19.72 -6.71 6.66
CA ASP A 102 -21.09 -6.75 6.17
C ASP A 102 -21.23 -7.91 5.16
N PRO A 103 -22.13 -8.88 5.37
CA PRO A 103 -22.31 -9.98 4.43
C PRO A 103 -22.93 -9.46 3.12
N PRO A 104 -22.38 -9.79 1.94
CA PRO A 104 -22.93 -9.32 0.67
C PRO A 104 -24.22 -10.07 0.31
N GLU A 105 -25.23 -9.34 -0.17
CA GLU A 105 -26.54 -9.91 -0.56
C GLU A 105 -26.45 -10.96 -1.67
N ASN A 106 -25.45 -10.85 -2.56
CA ASN A 106 -25.21 -11.72 -3.71
C ASN A 106 -23.92 -12.56 -3.60
N ARG A 107 -23.61 -13.02 -2.37
CA ARG A 107 -22.39 -13.77 -2.03
C ARG A 107 -22.01 -14.88 -3.01
N GLU A 108 -22.96 -15.78 -3.33
CA GLU A 108 -22.66 -16.94 -4.21
C GLU A 108 -22.27 -16.52 -5.62
N GLU A 109 -22.94 -15.51 -6.16
CA GLU A 109 -22.64 -14.96 -7.48
C GLU A 109 -21.27 -14.26 -7.47
N LEU A 110 -21.00 -13.43 -6.46
CA LEU A 110 -19.70 -12.76 -6.29
C LEU A 110 -18.56 -13.76 -6.15
N LEU A 111 -18.78 -14.85 -5.40
CA LEU A 111 -17.77 -15.88 -5.23
C LEU A 111 -17.44 -16.56 -6.56
N ARG A 112 -18.46 -16.93 -7.34
CA ARG A 112 -18.27 -17.52 -8.67
C ARG A 112 -17.52 -16.56 -9.60
N LEU A 113 -17.93 -15.30 -9.67
CA LEU A 113 -17.26 -14.30 -10.51
C LEU A 113 -15.81 -14.06 -10.08
N THR A 114 -15.55 -14.06 -8.77
CA THR A 114 -14.19 -13.91 -8.23
C THR A 114 -13.31 -15.10 -8.65
N GLU A 115 -13.84 -16.32 -8.62
CA GLU A 115 -13.12 -17.51 -9.08
C GLU A 115 -12.86 -17.48 -10.60
N ASP A 116 -13.81 -16.97 -11.39
CA ASP A 116 -13.63 -16.74 -12.82
C ASP A 116 -12.52 -15.71 -13.09
N PHE A 117 -12.53 -14.57 -12.38
CA PHE A 117 -11.48 -13.54 -12.52
C PHE A 117 -10.09 -14.04 -12.11
N LEU A 118 -10.00 -14.84 -11.04
CA LEU A 118 -8.74 -15.49 -10.65
C LEU A 118 -8.18 -16.38 -11.77
N ALA A 119 -9.05 -17.12 -12.47
CA ALA A 119 -8.64 -17.95 -13.59
C ALA A 119 -8.16 -17.11 -14.78
N VAL A 120 -8.88 -16.02 -15.09
CA VAL A 120 -8.52 -15.07 -16.15
C VAL A 120 -7.15 -14.45 -15.87
N GLU A 121 -6.93 -13.87 -14.68
CA GLU A 121 -5.66 -13.23 -14.33
C GLU A 121 -4.48 -14.20 -14.37
N LYS A 122 -4.64 -15.43 -13.85
CA LYS A 122 -3.62 -16.49 -13.93
C LYS A 122 -3.26 -16.82 -15.38
N SER A 123 -4.27 -16.96 -16.24
CA SER A 123 -4.06 -17.24 -17.66
C SER A 123 -3.41 -16.07 -18.41
N GLY A 124 -3.79 -14.83 -18.06
CA GLY A 124 -3.26 -13.59 -18.62
C GLY A 124 -1.78 -13.41 -18.30
N ILE A 125 -1.34 -13.71 -17.07
CA ILE A 125 0.08 -13.68 -16.70
C ILE A 125 0.92 -14.60 -17.62
N GLU A 126 0.43 -15.81 -17.89
CA GLU A 126 1.14 -16.74 -18.77
C GLU A 126 1.17 -16.25 -20.22
N GLU A 127 0.13 -15.56 -20.67
CA GLU A 127 0.12 -14.89 -21.98
C GLU A 127 1.12 -13.73 -22.04
N TYR A 128 1.13 -12.85 -21.04
CA TYR A 128 2.09 -11.76 -20.95
C TYR A 128 3.53 -12.26 -20.92
N LYS A 129 3.83 -13.37 -20.21
CA LYS A 129 5.15 -14.00 -20.24
C LYS A 129 5.57 -14.45 -21.64
N ARG A 130 4.64 -14.96 -22.46
CA ARG A 130 4.90 -15.29 -23.87
C ARG A 130 5.13 -14.02 -24.69
N LEU A 131 4.32 -12.98 -24.50
CA LEU A 131 4.44 -11.70 -25.19
C LEU A 131 5.75 -10.98 -24.84
N ILE A 132 6.23 -11.06 -23.59
CA ILE A 132 7.54 -10.52 -23.18
C ILE A 132 8.66 -11.18 -24.00
N LYS A 133 8.63 -12.51 -24.19
CA LYS A 133 9.62 -13.22 -24.99
C LYS A 133 9.57 -12.79 -26.46
N ALA A 134 8.37 -12.69 -27.02
CA ALA A 134 8.16 -12.27 -28.41
C ALA A 134 8.55 -10.81 -28.66
N SER A 135 8.41 -9.93 -27.65
CA SER A 135 8.61 -8.49 -27.79
C SER A 135 10.04 -8.01 -27.54
N LYS A 136 10.98 -8.88 -27.09
CA LYS A 136 12.34 -8.47 -26.68
C LYS A 136 13.12 -7.68 -27.74
N GLY A 137 12.95 -8.02 -29.01
CA GLY A 137 13.66 -7.37 -30.13
C GLY A 137 13.06 -6.04 -30.58
N TYR A 138 11.89 -5.66 -30.08
CA TYR A 138 11.16 -4.49 -30.55
C TYR A 138 11.43 -3.27 -29.67
N TYR A 139 11.55 -2.10 -30.32
CA TYR A 139 11.68 -0.79 -29.66
C TYR A 139 12.73 -0.78 -28.54
N GLN A 140 13.88 -1.41 -28.78
CA GLN A 140 14.98 -1.51 -27.81
C GLN A 140 14.55 -2.09 -26.45
N GLY A 141 13.57 -3.01 -26.44
CA GLY A 141 13.09 -3.68 -25.23
C GLY A 141 11.99 -2.92 -24.48
N LEU A 142 11.54 -1.75 -24.96
CA LEU A 142 10.46 -0.98 -24.36
C LEU A 142 9.16 -1.78 -24.22
N PHE A 143 8.77 -2.52 -25.26
CA PHE A 143 7.52 -3.30 -25.21
C PHE A 143 7.60 -4.41 -24.17
N ALA A 144 8.75 -5.11 -24.10
CA ALA A 144 8.97 -6.11 -23.07
C ALA A 144 8.95 -5.51 -21.66
N LEU A 145 9.35 -4.24 -21.49
CA LEU A 145 9.21 -3.52 -20.22
C LEU A 145 7.74 -3.24 -19.87
N LEU A 146 6.97 -2.65 -20.79
CA LEU A 146 5.56 -2.32 -20.55
C LEU A 146 4.71 -3.56 -20.28
N ILE A 147 4.98 -4.67 -20.98
CA ILE A 147 4.25 -5.91 -20.71
C ILE A 147 4.64 -6.49 -19.34
N ARG A 148 5.90 -6.32 -18.89
CA ARG A 148 6.29 -6.73 -17.52
C ARG A 148 5.55 -5.93 -16.45
N THR A 149 5.33 -4.64 -16.63
CA THR A 149 4.57 -3.86 -15.64
C THR A 149 3.12 -4.34 -15.55
N MET A 150 2.52 -4.72 -16.68
CA MET A 150 1.18 -5.34 -16.70
C MET A 150 1.13 -6.69 -15.96
N VAL A 151 2.22 -7.48 -15.99
CA VAL A 151 2.30 -8.72 -15.18
C VAL A 151 2.21 -8.40 -13.69
N HIS A 152 2.93 -7.36 -13.23
CA HIS A 152 2.88 -6.95 -11.83
C HIS A 152 1.49 -6.46 -11.40
N ASP A 153 0.77 -5.77 -12.29
CA ASP A 153 -0.63 -5.40 -12.04
C ASP A 153 -1.54 -6.64 -11.93
N SER A 154 -1.39 -7.62 -12.81
CA SER A 154 -2.12 -8.89 -12.70
C SER A 154 -1.78 -9.67 -11.43
N GLU A 155 -0.52 -9.67 -10.99
CA GLU A 155 -0.10 -10.28 -9.72
C GLU A 155 -0.79 -9.60 -8.53
N LYS A 156 -0.82 -8.26 -8.50
CA LYS A 156 -1.58 -7.46 -7.53
C LYS A 156 -3.07 -7.79 -7.55
N HIS A 157 -3.68 -7.94 -8.73
CA HIS A 157 -5.09 -8.32 -8.85
C HIS A 157 -5.36 -9.71 -8.26
N LEU A 158 -4.46 -10.68 -8.48
CA LEU A 158 -4.58 -12.00 -7.89
C LEU A 158 -4.58 -11.94 -6.36
N GLU A 159 -3.71 -11.16 -5.75
CA GLU A 159 -3.66 -11.00 -4.29
C GLU A 159 -4.98 -10.43 -3.74
N ILE A 160 -5.52 -9.40 -4.38
CA ILE A 160 -6.79 -8.77 -4.00
C ILE A 160 -7.97 -9.75 -4.17
N LEU A 161 -8.04 -10.44 -5.32
CA LEU A 161 -9.10 -11.41 -5.60
C LEU A 161 -9.03 -12.62 -4.68
N GLU A 162 -7.84 -13.06 -4.28
CA GLU A 162 -7.66 -14.14 -3.31
C GLU A 162 -8.15 -13.72 -1.92
N PHE A 163 -7.83 -12.50 -1.48
CA PHE A 163 -8.38 -11.94 -0.25
C PHE A 163 -9.91 -11.88 -0.30
N LEU A 164 -10.49 -11.37 -1.39
CA LEU A 164 -11.93 -11.30 -1.58
C LEU A 164 -12.58 -12.69 -1.55
N ARG A 165 -11.99 -13.67 -2.25
CA ARG A 165 -12.47 -15.06 -2.26
C ARG A 165 -12.50 -15.66 -0.87
N GLN A 166 -11.46 -15.43 -0.07
CA GLN A 166 -11.42 -15.92 1.31
C GLN A 166 -12.55 -15.32 2.15
N ARG A 167 -12.75 -14.00 2.05
CA ARG A 167 -13.83 -13.30 2.77
C ARG A 167 -15.21 -13.79 2.36
N LEU A 168 -15.44 -13.97 1.07
CA LEU A 168 -16.70 -14.53 0.54
C LEU A 168 -16.92 -15.99 0.93
N LYS A 169 -15.90 -16.73 1.36
CA LYS A 169 -16.05 -18.11 1.89
C LYS A 169 -16.32 -18.13 3.39
N GLU A 170 -15.81 -17.15 4.13
CA GLU A 170 -15.97 -17.00 5.59
C GLU A 170 -17.29 -16.34 6.01
N ALA A 171 -17.82 -15.43 5.17
CA ALA A 171 -19.17 -14.85 5.31
C ALA A 171 -20.25 -15.91 5.11
#